data_AF-A0A7J9ES83-F1
#
_entry.id   AF-A0A7J9ES83-F1
#
_cell.length_a   1.000
_cell.length_b   1.000
_cell.length_c   1.000
_cell.angle_alpha   90.00
_cell.angle_beta   90.00
_cell.angle_gamma   90.00
#
_symmetry.space_group_name_H-M   'P 1'
#
loop_
_entity.id
_entity.type
_entity.pdbx_description
1 polymer ?
#
loop_
_entity_poly.entity_id
_entity_poly.type
_entity_poly.pdbx_seq_one_letter_code
_entity_poly.pdbx_strand_id
1 'polypeptide(L)'
;MAASSSREAMNKQLLDFIHSMEQEGLVDYRFAKVHMLKESNGPFFFASLLPTFCRDSTATLRDLTVALGQPLLNYHDLGELCFKIKGGAACLGVCRMAHACGQLHQAVQNRATKE
;
A
#
# COMPACT_ATOMS: atom_id res chain seq x y z
N MET A 1 -23.90 24.26 15.29
CA MET A 1 -24.08 24.41 13.83
C MET A 1 -22.78 24.74 13.09
N ALA A 2 -21.88 25.60 13.59
CA ALA A 2 -20.60 25.87 12.92
C ALA A 2 -19.63 24.65 12.90
N ALA A 3 -19.50 23.93 14.01
CA ALA A 3 -18.59 22.78 14.11
C ALA A 3 -19.01 21.56 13.24
N SER A 4 -20.32 21.38 12.99
CA SER A 4 -20.81 20.32 12.09
C SER A 4 -20.46 20.63 10.63
N SER A 5 -20.58 21.90 10.23
CA SER A 5 -20.20 22.39 8.89
C SER A 5 -18.70 22.24 8.62
N SER A 6 -17.83 22.57 9.58
CA SER A 6 -16.38 22.38 9.43
C SER A 6 -15.98 20.91 9.26
N ARG A 7 -16.62 20.00 10.00
CA ARG A 7 -16.35 18.56 9.91
C ARG A 7 -16.79 17.98 8.56
N GLU A 8 -17.94 18.42 8.05
CA GLU A 8 -18.44 18.03 6.73
C GLU A 8 -17.54 18.53 5.60
N ALA A 9 -17.08 19.78 5.68
CA ALA A 9 -16.10 20.34 4.74
C ALA A 9 -14.79 19.54 4.75
N MET A 10 -14.27 19.18 5.93
CA MET A 10 -13.05 18.39 6.07
C MET A 10 -13.19 16.98 5.47
N ASN A 11 -14.33 16.31 5.72
CA ASN A 11 -14.62 15.01 5.12
C ASN A 11 -14.71 15.09 3.60
N LYS A 12 -15.33 16.15 3.07
CA LYS A 12 -15.39 16.37 1.63
C LYS A 12 -13.99 16.55 1.03
N GLN A 13 -13.16 17.40 1.64
CA GLN A 13 -11.76 17.58 1.21
C GLN A 13 -10.96 16.28 1.21
N LEU A 14 -11.15 15.41 2.21
CA LEU A 14 -10.50 14.10 2.24
C LEU A 14 -10.95 13.19 1.09
N LEU A 15 -12.25 13.15 0.80
CA LEU A 15 -12.78 12.35 -0.31
C LEU A 15 -12.33 12.89 -1.67
N ASP A 16 -12.33 14.21 -1.85
CA ASP A 16 -11.82 14.86 -3.06
C ASP A 16 -10.32 14.56 -3.26
N PHE A 17 -9.54 14.52 -2.17
CA PHE A 17 -8.13 14.14 -2.21
C PHE A 17 -7.93 12.66 -2.59
N ILE A 18 -8.70 11.74 -2.00
CA ILE A 18 -8.69 10.32 -2.39
C ILE A 18 -9.03 10.16 -3.87
N HIS A 19 -10.01 10.92 -4.37
CA HIS A 19 -10.38 10.89 -5.78
C HIS A 19 -9.25 11.40 -6.69
N SER A 20 -8.53 12.47 -6.31
CA SER A 20 -7.33 12.92 -7.04
C SER A 20 -6.28 11.82 -7.12
N MET A 21 -6.00 11.12 -6.01
CA MET A 21 -5.06 10.01 -5.99
C MET A 21 -5.48 8.85 -6.90
N GLU A 22 -6.78 8.59 -7.03
CA GLU A 22 -7.33 7.59 -7.95
C GLU A 22 -7.15 8.02 -9.41
N GLN A 23 -7.42 9.29 -9.76
CA GLN A 23 -7.20 9.83 -11.10
C GLN A 23 -5.72 9.81 -11.52
N GLU A 24 -4.82 10.03 -10.57
CA GLU A 24 -3.37 9.92 -10.77
C GLU A 24 -2.88 8.44 -10.86
N GLY A 25 -3.78 7.48 -10.62
CA GLY A 25 -3.47 6.05 -10.63
C GLY A 25 -2.57 5.61 -9.47
N LEU A 26 -2.51 6.38 -8.37
CA LEU A 26 -1.78 6.00 -7.17
C LEU A 26 -2.52 4.92 -6.38
N VAL A 27 -3.84 5.07 -6.32
CA VAL A 27 -4.76 4.15 -5.66
C VAL A 27 -5.89 3.74 -6.62
N ASP A 28 -6.65 2.72 -6.26
CA ASP A 28 -7.88 2.31 -6.94
C ASP A 28 -9.11 2.42 -6.02
N TYR A 29 -10.28 2.09 -6.57
CA TYR A 29 -11.57 2.15 -5.89
C TYR A 29 -11.60 1.48 -4.50
N ARG A 30 -10.72 0.53 -4.21
CA ARG A 30 -10.65 -0.14 -2.90
C ARG A 30 -10.18 0.81 -1.81
N PHE A 31 -9.34 1.79 -2.11
CA PHE A 31 -8.82 2.73 -1.10
C PHE A 31 -9.95 3.55 -0.48
N ALA A 32 -10.87 4.06 -1.31
CA ALA A 32 -12.09 4.72 -0.83
C ALA A 32 -12.96 3.77 0.00
N LYS A 33 -13.14 2.51 -0.43
CA LYS A 33 -13.89 1.50 0.34
C LYS A 33 -13.25 1.21 1.71
N VAL A 34 -11.92 1.12 1.78
CA VAL A 34 -11.19 0.92 3.04
C VAL A 34 -11.38 2.10 3.99
N HIS A 35 -11.41 3.33 3.47
CA HIS A 35 -11.76 4.51 4.28
C HIS A 35 -13.19 4.42 4.84
N MET A 36 -14.16 3.92 4.06
CA MET A 36 -15.55 3.75 4.51
C MET A 36 -15.72 2.69 5.61
N LEU A 37 -14.76 1.76 5.78
CA LEU A 37 -14.79 0.78 6.87
C LEU A 37 -14.75 1.41 8.27
N LYS A 38 -14.48 2.71 8.39
CA LYS A 38 -14.66 3.45 9.65
C LYS A 38 -16.09 3.40 10.19
N GLU A 39 -17.07 3.19 9.32
CA GLU A 39 -18.48 3.07 9.73
C GLU A 39 -18.74 1.81 10.55
N SER A 40 -18.05 0.71 10.25
CA SER A 40 -18.18 -0.57 10.96
C SER A 40 -17.08 -0.81 12.01
N ASN A 41 -15.91 -0.18 11.86
CA ASN A 41 -14.72 -0.44 12.69
C ASN A 41 -14.31 0.75 13.58
N GLY A 42 -15.09 1.84 13.55
CA GLY A 42 -14.87 3.04 14.33
C GLY A 42 -14.11 4.14 13.58
N PRO A 43 -14.25 5.40 14.03
CA PRO A 43 -13.82 6.59 13.28
C PRO A 43 -12.31 6.66 13.03
N PHE A 44 -11.50 5.97 13.85
CA PHE A 44 -10.04 5.98 13.77
C PHE A 44 -9.45 4.84 12.94
N PHE A 45 -10.28 3.90 12.46
CA PHE A 45 -9.81 2.70 11.75
C PHE A 45 -8.81 3.04 10.64
N PHE A 46 -9.21 3.93 9.73
CA PHE A 46 -8.38 4.33 8.59
C PHE A 46 -7.10 5.07 9.03
N ALA A 47 -7.23 5.93 10.04
CA ALA A 47 -6.13 6.71 10.60
C ALA A 47 -5.09 5.84 11.35
N SER A 48 -5.49 4.69 11.89
CA SER A 48 -4.57 3.71 12.50
C SER A 48 -3.98 2.74 11.48
N LEU A 49 -4.74 2.42 10.43
CA LEU A 49 -4.35 1.47 9.39
C LEU A 49 -3.25 2.02 8.49
N LEU A 50 -3.37 3.27 8.01
CA LEU A 50 -2.37 3.86 7.10
C LEU A 50 -0.96 3.95 7.71
N PRO A 51 -0.75 4.45 8.95
CA PRO A 51 0.57 4.47 9.56
C PRO A 51 1.17 3.08 9.76
N THR A 52 0.33 2.10 10.10
CA THR A 52 0.74 0.69 10.22
C THR A 52 1.24 0.16 8.88
N PHE A 53 0.48 0.36 7.80
CA PHE A 53 0.91 0.01 6.45
C PHE A 53 2.22 0.70 6.03
N CYS A 54 2.35 2.00 6.29
CA CYS A 54 3.56 2.74 5.96
C CYS A 54 4.78 2.20 6.71
N ARG A 55 4.64 1.94 8.02
CA ARG A 55 5.71 1.38 8.86
C ARG A 55 6.14 0.00 8.35
N ASP A 56 5.18 -0.89 8.13
CA ASP A 56 5.44 -2.28 7.76
C ASP A 56 6.01 -2.36 6.33
N SER A 57 5.53 -1.52 5.42
CA SER A 57 6.07 -1.39 4.05
C SER A 57 7.48 -0.83 4.05
N THR A 58 7.76 0.20 4.86
CA THR A 58 9.10 0.79 4.97
C THR A 58 10.10 -0.22 5.54
N ALA A 59 9.71 -0.99 6.56
CA ALA A 59 10.54 -2.07 7.09
C ALA A 59 10.84 -3.11 6.00
N THR A 60 9.82 -3.58 5.30
CA THR A 60 9.98 -4.60 4.24
C THR A 60 10.81 -4.09 3.05
N LEU A 61 10.66 -2.81 2.65
CA LEU A 61 11.48 -2.19 1.60
C LEU A 61 12.96 -2.07 2.00
N ARG A 62 13.24 -1.79 3.27
CA ARG A 62 14.61 -1.78 3.79
C ARG A 62 15.22 -3.18 3.74
N ASP A 63 14.48 -4.20 4.19
CA ASP A 63 14.95 -5.59 4.13
C ASP A 63 15.21 -6.02 2.67
N LEU A 64 14.32 -5.64 1.75
CA LEU A 64 14.49 -5.87 0.32
C LEU A 64 15.75 -5.18 -0.23
N THR A 65 16.01 -3.95 0.20
CA THR A 65 17.21 -3.20 -0.20
C THR A 65 18.49 -3.88 0.27
N VAL A 66 18.49 -4.38 1.53
CA VAL A 66 19.63 -5.12 2.09
C VAL A 66 19.85 -6.43 1.35
N ALA A 67 18.79 -7.18 1.05
CA ALA A 67 18.85 -8.45 0.34
C ALA A 67 19.38 -8.26 -1.11
N LEU A 68 18.95 -7.21 -1.81
CA LEU A 68 19.44 -6.88 -3.15
C LEU A 68 20.91 -6.42 -3.17
N GLY A 69 21.44 -5.96 -2.03
CA GLY A 69 22.85 -5.56 -1.89
C GLY A 69 23.81 -6.71 -1.62
N GLN A 70 23.33 -7.95 -1.46
CA GLN A 70 24.20 -9.10 -1.17
C GLN A 70 24.95 -9.57 -2.43
N PRO A 71 26.20 -10.07 -2.30
CA PRO A 71 26.96 -10.60 -3.43
C PRO A 71 26.30 -11.82 -4.10
N LEU A 72 25.60 -12.63 -3.30
CA LEU A 72 24.80 -13.77 -3.74
C LEU A 72 23.36 -13.50 -3.34
N LEU A 73 22.47 -13.44 -4.33
CA LEU A 73 21.06 -13.13 -4.11
C LEU A 73 20.30 -14.39 -3.71
N ASN A 74 19.54 -14.32 -2.62
CA ASN A 74 18.55 -15.33 -2.31
C ASN A 74 17.20 -14.96 -2.96
N TYR A 75 16.93 -15.51 -4.14
CA TYR A 75 15.70 -15.18 -4.88
C TYR A 75 14.42 -15.67 -4.21
N HIS A 76 14.49 -16.67 -3.34
CA HIS A 76 13.35 -17.07 -2.53
C HIS A 76 12.93 -15.93 -1.59
N ASP A 77 13.87 -15.45 -0.77
CA ASP A 77 13.63 -14.39 0.20
C ASP A 77 13.23 -13.07 -0.48
N LEU A 78 13.87 -12.73 -1.60
CA LEU A 78 13.47 -11.59 -2.43
C LEU A 78 12.02 -11.72 -2.92
N GLY A 79 11.61 -12.93 -3.30
CA GLY A 79 10.24 -13.23 -3.72
C GLY A 79 9.25 -12.99 -2.58
N GLU A 80 9.54 -13.52 -1.39
CA GLU A 80 8.68 -13.34 -0.21
C GLU A 80 8.53 -11.85 0.17
N LEU A 81 9.62 -11.09 0.15
CA LEU A 81 9.60 -9.64 0.44
C LEU A 81 8.74 -8.88 -0.58
N CYS A 82 8.88 -9.18 -1.88
CA CYS A 82 8.05 -8.55 -2.91
C CYS A 82 6.57 -8.92 -2.78
N PHE A 83 6.29 -10.19 -2.48
CA PHE A 83 4.94 -10.69 -2.28
C PHE A 83 4.24 -10.02 -1.09
N LYS A 84 4.96 -9.85 0.03
CA LYS A 84 4.46 -9.19 1.24
C LYS A 84 4.02 -7.75 0.97
N ILE A 85 4.85 -6.96 0.30
CA ILE A 85 4.52 -5.56 -0.03
C ILE A 85 3.35 -5.52 -1.02
N LYS A 86 3.38 -6.36 -2.07
CA LYS A 86 2.30 -6.46 -3.05
C LYS A 86 0.96 -6.75 -2.39
N GLY A 87 0.92 -7.74 -1.48
CA GLY A 87 -0.29 -8.13 -0.76
C GLY A 87 -0.84 -6.97 0.08
N GLY A 88 0.01 -6.34 0.91
CA GLY A 88 -0.40 -5.20 1.73
C GLY A 88 -0.93 -4.03 0.90
N ALA A 89 -0.23 -3.67 -0.18
CA ALA A 89 -0.64 -2.60 -1.07
C ALA A 89 -1.96 -2.92 -1.80
N ALA A 90 -2.13 -4.14 -2.30
CA ALA A 90 -3.33 -4.57 -3.00
C ALA A 90 -4.57 -4.60 -2.08
N CYS A 91 -4.41 -5.02 -0.81
CA CYS A 91 -5.50 -5.04 0.18
C CYS A 91 -6.03 -3.64 0.49
N LEU A 92 -5.18 -2.62 0.44
CA LEU A 92 -5.57 -1.23 0.68
C LEU A 92 -6.01 -0.49 -0.58
N GLY A 93 -5.82 -1.07 -1.78
CA GLY A 93 -6.05 -0.37 -3.04
C GLY A 93 -4.92 0.58 -3.43
N VAL A 94 -3.70 0.43 -2.89
CA VAL A 94 -2.51 1.19 -3.32
C VAL A 94 -1.95 0.54 -4.60
N CYS A 95 -2.69 0.70 -5.70
CA CYS A 95 -2.54 -0.09 -6.91
C CYS A 95 -1.20 0.08 -7.61
N ARG A 96 -0.65 1.30 -7.66
CA ARG A 96 0.64 1.58 -8.31
C ARG A 96 1.78 0.80 -7.66
N MET A 97 1.80 0.81 -6.32
CA MET A 97 2.81 0.09 -5.54
C MET A 97 2.63 -1.42 -5.70
N ALA A 98 1.38 -1.92 -5.62
CA ALA A 98 1.10 -3.35 -5.81
C ALA A 98 1.55 -3.84 -7.20
N HIS A 99 1.35 -3.03 -8.24
CA HIS A 99 1.81 -3.34 -9.59
C HIS A 99 3.33 -3.38 -9.69
N ALA A 100 4.03 -2.36 -9.18
CA ALA A 100 5.50 -2.31 -9.18
C ALA A 100 6.12 -3.49 -8.44
N CYS A 101 5.61 -3.82 -7.25
CA CYS A 101 6.06 -5.00 -6.49
C CYS A 101 5.72 -6.31 -7.20
N GLY A 102 4.60 -6.36 -7.93
CA GLY A 102 4.24 -7.50 -8.77
C GLY A 102 5.21 -7.73 -9.92
N GLN A 103 5.63 -6.66 -10.60
CA GLN A 103 6.65 -6.74 -11.66
C GLN A 103 8.00 -7.19 -11.12
N LEU A 104 8.41 -6.63 -9.97
CA LEU A 104 9.65 -7.04 -9.32
C LEU A 104 9.61 -8.51 -8.89
N HIS A 105 8.51 -8.95 -8.29
CA HIS A 105 8.29 -10.35 -7.94
C HIS A 105 8.41 -11.29 -9.14
N GLN A 106 7.78 -10.94 -10.28
CA GLN A 106 7.91 -11.71 -11.52
C GLN A 106 9.35 -11.76 -12.01
N ALA A 107 10.08 -10.63 -11.97
CA ALA A 107 11.49 -10.60 -12.36
C ALA A 107 12.37 -11.49 -11.48
N VAL A 108 12.13 -11.51 -10.17
CA VAL A 108 12.80 -12.39 -9.20
C VAL A 108 12.51 -13.86 -9.50
N GLN A 109 11.26 -14.25 -9.71
CA GLN A 109 10.88 -15.63 -10.04
C GLN A 109 11.46 -16.11 -11.38
N ASN A 110 11.51 -15.24 -12.38
CA ASN A 110 12.10 -15.54 -13.68
C ASN A 110 13.62 -15.74 -13.61
N ARG A 111 14.30 -15.23 -12.58
CA ARG A 111 15.72 -15.46 -12.32
C ARG A 111 15.94 -16.74 -11.53
N ALA A 112 15.13 -16.97 -10.50
CA ALA A 112 15.17 -18.18 -9.68
C ALA A 112 14.97 -19.49 -10.48
N THR A 113 14.26 -19.42 -11.61
CA THR A 113 14.01 -20.58 -12.50
C THR A 113 15.10 -20.82 -13.53
N LYS A 114 16.08 -19.90 -13.65
CA LYS A 114 17.20 -19.98 -14.61
C LYS A 114 18.52 -20.36 -13.96
N GLU A 115 18.57 -20.38 -12.64
CA GLU A 115 19.68 -20.87 -11.81
C GLU A 115 19.40 -22.30 -11.35
#